data_AF-A0AAW1W1L9-F1
#
_entry.id   AF-A0AAW1W1L9-F1
#
_cell.length_a   1.000
_cell.length_b   1.000
_cell.length_c   1.000
_cell.angle_alpha   90.00
_cell.angle_beta   90.00
_cell.angle_gamma   90.00
#
_symmetry.space_group_name_H-M   'P 1'
#
loop_
_entity.id
_entity.type
_entity.pdbx_description
1 polymer ?
#
loop_
_entity_poly.entity_id
_entity_poly.type
_entity_poly.pdbx_seq_one_letter_code
_entity_poly.pdbx_strand_id
1 'polypeptide(L)'
;MWGERVKLVDHALEMAKRISWPYLLIDILAIIPIPQLVILIFLTRTRGSKSLNARKFLNSLLIFQYGPRAFHVYRSCKEANKTPDNVTGWTVWLKVYKFIVASHVYGALWYYFSIQREMDCWQYACRSEKECEASTFDCGGKHTFKNVTFLNDVCPINSLNSSLFNFGIFLDALQSGITRSKNFPQKLFQCFWWGLRNLSSFGQSLQTSTYTWENIFALCISITGMLLF
;
A
#
# COMPACT_ATOMS: atom_id res chain seq x y z
N MET A 1 -24.96 -39.13 -20.92
CA MET A 1 -25.69 -38.00 -20.30
C MET A 1 -25.91 -38.11 -18.78
N TRP A 2 -26.68 -39.08 -18.24
CA TRP A 2 -26.90 -39.18 -16.78
C TRP A 2 -25.65 -39.64 -16.01
N GLY A 3 -24.95 -40.66 -16.51
CA GLY A 3 -23.71 -41.17 -15.90
C GLY A 3 -22.52 -40.20 -15.92
N GLU A 4 -22.47 -39.27 -16.89
CA GLU A 4 -21.44 -38.21 -16.93
C GLU A 4 -21.70 -37.12 -15.88
N ARG A 5 -22.97 -36.77 -15.63
CA ARG A 5 -23.33 -35.82 -14.58
C ARG A 5 -23.02 -36.35 -13.19
N VAL A 6 -23.27 -37.64 -12.93
CA VAL A 6 -22.92 -38.27 -11.64
C VAL A 6 -21.41 -38.28 -11.43
N LYS A 7 -20.63 -38.65 -12.45
CA LYS A 7 -19.15 -38.58 -12.38
C LYS A 7 -18.63 -37.17 -12.15
N LEU A 8 -19.24 -36.15 -12.75
CA LEU A 8 -18.87 -34.76 -12.54
C LEU A 8 -19.15 -34.31 -11.09
N VAL A 9 -20.28 -34.71 -10.52
CA VAL A 9 -20.67 -34.39 -9.14
C VAL A 9 -19.76 -35.08 -8.13
N ASP A 10 -19.45 -36.36 -8.33
CA ASP A 10 -18.55 -37.11 -7.44
C ASP A 10 -17.12 -36.54 -7.50
N HIS A 11 -16.65 -36.19 -8.69
CA HIS A 11 -15.34 -35.55 -8.86
C HIS A 11 -15.28 -34.16 -8.21
N ALA A 12 -16.36 -33.37 -8.29
CA ALA A 12 -16.44 -32.08 -7.62
C ALA A 12 -16.45 -32.23 -6.07
N LEU A 13 -17.11 -33.27 -5.55
CA LEU A 13 -17.16 -33.56 -4.11
C LEU A 13 -15.79 -34.01 -3.56
N GLU A 14 -15.09 -34.86 -4.31
CA GLU A 14 -13.70 -35.26 -4.03
C GLU A 14 -12.75 -34.06 -4.00
N MET A 15 -12.87 -33.15 -4.98
CA MET A 15 -12.09 -31.92 -5.02
C MET A 15 -12.40 -30.99 -3.85
N ALA A 16 -13.69 -30.80 -3.52
CA ALA A 16 -14.11 -29.95 -2.41
C ALA A 16 -13.53 -30.41 -1.06
N LYS A 17 -13.41 -31.72 -0.84
CA LYS A 17 -12.80 -32.31 0.36
C LYS A 17 -11.27 -32.11 0.42
N ARG A 18 -10.60 -31.93 -0.72
CA ARG A 18 -9.15 -31.70 -0.81
C ARG A 18 -8.75 -30.22 -0.77
N ILE A 19 -9.70 -29.31 -0.92
CA ILE A 19 -9.41 -27.87 -0.84
C ILE A 19 -9.13 -27.51 0.63
N SER A 20 -7.90 -27.04 0.88
CA SER A 20 -7.50 -26.59 2.22
C SER A 20 -8.11 -25.22 2.51
N TRP A 21 -8.80 -25.11 3.65
CA TRP A 21 -9.54 -23.92 4.13
C TRP A 21 -8.78 -22.59 4.03
N PRO A 22 -7.48 -22.48 4.39
CA PRO A 22 -6.73 -21.24 4.21
C PRO A 22 -6.62 -20.80 2.74
N TYR A 23 -6.50 -21.74 1.80
CA TYR A 23 -6.46 -21.40 0.37
C TYR A 23 -7.82 -20.94 -0.14
N LEU A 24 -8.90 -21.59 0.31
CA LEU A 24 -10.26 -21.16 0.00
C LEU A 24 -10.52 -19.72 0.48
N LEU A 25 -10.08 -19.39 1.70
CA LEU A 25 -10.20 -18.03 2.25
C LEU A 25 -9.41 -17.00 1.43
N ILE A 26 -8.19 -17.33 1.02
CA ILE A 26 -7.37 -16.43 0.18
C ILE A 26 -8.04 -16.20 -1.18
N ASP A 27 -8.54 -17.26 -1.82
CA ASP A 27 -9.23 -17.19 -3.10
C ASP A 27 -10.52 -16.34 -2.98
N ILE A 28 -11.30 -16.52 -1.92
CA ILE A 28 -12.48 -15.70 -1.62
C ILE A 28 -12.10 -14.23 -1.40
N LEU A 29 -11.11 -13.93 -0.53
CA LEU A 29 -10.67 -12.55 -0.27
C LEU A 29 -10.16 -11.85 -1.54
N ALA A 30 -9.50 -12.57 -2.45
CA ALA A 30 -9.01 -12.05 -3.72
C ALA A 30 -10.15 -11.69 -4.69
N ILE A 31 -11.17 -12.55 -4.77
CA ILE A 31 -12.30 -12.42 -5.71
C ILE A 31 -13.29 -11.32 -5.28
N ILE A 32 -13.50 -11.12 -3.96
CA ILE A 32 -14.49 -10.13 -3.52
C ILE A 32 -14.09 -8.73 -4.03
N PRO A 33 -14.99 -7.99 -4.69
CA PRO A 33 -14.73 -6.64 -5.18
C PRO A 33 -14.82 -5.61 -4.04
N ILE A 34 -14.25 -5.90 -2.86
CA ILE A 34 -14.25 -4.97 -1.72
C ILE A 34 -13.66 -3.59 -2.10
N PRO A 35 -12.66 -3.42 -3.00
CA PRO A 35 -12.20 -2.09 -3.38
C PRO A 35 -13.29 -1.33 -4.13
N GLN A 36 -13.97 -2.00 -5.07
CA GLN A 36 -15.04 -1.40 -5.87
C GLN A 36 -16.26 -1.09 -5.01
N LEU A 37 -16.63 -1.98 -4.08
CA LEU A 37 -17.75 -1.80 -3.16
C LEU A 37 -17.46 -0.67 -2.15
N VAL A 38 -16.23 -0.60 -1.64
CA VAL A 38 -15.78 0.46 -0.74
C VAL A 38 -15.73 1.80 -1.44
N ILE A 39 -15.18 1.88 -2.66
CA ILE A 39 -15.18 3.12 -3.47
C ILE A 39 -16.61 3.57 -3.77
N LEU A 40 -17.52 2.63 -4.08
CA LEU A 40 -18.92 2.94 -4.35
C LEU A 40 -19.65 3.47 -3.09
N ILE A 41 -19.51 2.79 -1.95
CA ILE A 41 -20.06 3.25 -0.66
C ILE A 41 -19.44 4.58 -0.25
N PHE A 42 -18.14 4.78 -0.52
CA PHE A 42 -17.43 6.01 -0.19
C PHE A 42 -17.92 7.17 -1.07
N LEU A 43 -17.83 7.07 -2.39
CA LEU A 43 -18.32 8.12 -3.31
C LEU A 43 -19.77 8.54 -3.01
N THR A 44 -20.61 7.59 -2.58
CA THR A 44 -22.02 7.86 -2.24
C THR A 44 -22.21 8.41 -0.83
N ARG A 45 -21.41 8.01 0.17
CA ARG A 45 -21.61 8.36 1.60
C ARG A 45 -20.68 9.46 2.13
N THR A 46 -19.51 9.65 1.53
CA THR A 46 -18.45 10.54 2.05
C THR A 46 -18.29 11.85 1.29
N ARG A 47 -19.22 12.17 0.37
CA ARG A 47 -19.43 13.55 -0.10
C ARG A 47 -19.69 14.54 1.05
N GLY A 48 -19.85 14.07 2.30
CA GLY A 48 -19.88 14.91 3.51
C GLY A 48 -19.34 14.29 4.81
N SER A 49 -18.56 13.20 4.83
CA SER A 49 -18.11 12.60 6.11
C SER A 49 -16.78 13.19 6.61
N LYS A 50 -16.81 13.76 7.82
CA LYS A 50 -15.73 14.48 8.51
C LYS A 50 -14.60 13.62 9.14
N SER A 51 -14.62 12.29 8.97
CA SER A 51 -13.74 11.39 9.74
C SER A 51 -12.47 10.96 8.97
N LEU A 52 -11.34 11.56 9.32
CA LEU A 52 -10.01 11.20 8.83
C LEU A 52 -9.66 9.73 9.15
N ASN A 53 -10.05 9.22 10.32
CA ASN A 53 -9.82 7.83 10.71
C ASN A 53 -10.57 6.84 9.79
N ALA A 54 -11.78 7.19 9.35
CA ALA A 54 -12.50 6.38 8.37
C ALA A 54 -11.77 6.34 7.02
N ARG A 55 -11.24 7.48 6.54
CA ARG A 55 -10.44 7.52 5.30
C ARG A 55 -9.15 6.68 5.43
N LYS A 56 -8.44 6.77 6.57
CA LYS A 56 -7.24 5.96 6.86
C LYS A 56 -7.57 4.45 6.87
N PHE A 57 -8.66 4.05 7.54
CA PHE A 57 -9.10 2.66 7.60
C PHE A 57 -9.47 2.09 6.23
N LEU A 58 -10.24 2.85 5.44
CA LEU A 58 -10.66 2.41 4.10
C LEU A 58 -9.48 2.28 3.14
N ASN A 59 -8.53 3.22 3.18
CA ASN A 59 -7.30 3.12 2.38
C ASN A 59 -6.43 1.93 2.81
N SER A 60 -6.40 1.61 4.11
CA SER A 60 -5.72 0.41 4.60
C SER A 60 -6.39 -0.88 4.09
N LEU A 61 -7.72 -0.93 4.01
CA LEU A 61 -8.45 -2.07 3.43
C LEU A 61 -8.11 -2.28 1.95
N LEU A 62 -7.99 -1.19 1.18
CA LEU A 62 -7.59 -1.26 -0.23
C LEU A 62 -6.20 -1.89 -0.41
N ILE A 63 -5.25 -1.48 0.44
CA ILE A 63 -3.88 -2.03 0.47
C ILE A 63 -3.90 -3.51 0.89
N PHE A 64 -4.63 -3.85 1.95
CA PHE A 64 -4.71 -5.21 2.47
C PHE A 64 -5.23 -6.19 1.41
N GLN A 65 -6.15 -5.75 0.56
CA GLN A 65 -6.73 -6.57 -0.48
C GLN A 65 -5.87 -6.73 -1.73
N TYR A 66 -4.92 -5.83 -1.95
CA TYR A 66 -3.97 -5.95 -3.04
C TYR A 66 -3.11 -7.22 -2.87
N GLY A 67 -2.75 -7.57 -1.63
CA GLY A 67 -1.95 -8.76 -1.30
C GLY A 67 -2.57 -10.09 -1.76
N PRO A 68 -3.80 -10.44 -1.33
CA PRO A 68 -4.51 -11.63 -1.79
C PRO A 68 -4.66 -11.70 -3.31
N ARG A 69 -4.94 -10.57 -3.97
CA ARG A 69 -5.06 -10.51 -5.44
C ARG A 69 -3.75 -10.80 -6.15
N ALA A 70 -2.65 -10.21 -5.69
CA ALA A 70 -1.33 -10.50 -6.24
C ALA A 70 -0.92 -11.97 -6.02
N PHE A 71 -1.23 -12.53 -4.84
CA PHE A 71 -0.97 -13.94 -4.53
C PHE A 71 -1.79 -14.89 -5.42
N HIS A 72 -3.07 -14.59 -5.64
CA HIS A 72 -3.94 -15.38 -6.51
C HIS A 72 -3.41 -15.40 -7.95
N VAL A 73 -3.03 -14.24 -8.50
CA VAL A 73 -2.40 -14.14 -9.83
C VAL A 73 -1.10 -14.96 -9.89
N TYR A 74 -0.25 -14.85 -8.89
CA TYR A 74 0.98 -15.64 -8.80
C TYR A 74 0.70 -17.15 -8.85
N ARG A 75 -0.30 -17.62 -8.10
CA ARG A 75 -0.69 -19.03 -8.07
C ARG A 75 -1.21 -19.48 -9.44
N SER A 76 -2.09 -18.72 -10.08
CA SER A 76 -2.58 -19.01 -11.43
C SER A 76 -1.42 -19.14 -12.42
N CYS A 77 -0.43 -18.25 -12.36
CA CYS A 77 0.77 -18.35 -13.19
C CYS A 77 1.60 -19.60 -12.87
N LYS A 78 1.77 -19.96 -11.58
CA LYS A 78 2.52 -21.15 -11.17
C LYS A 78 1.85 -22.44 -11.63
N GLU A 79 0.53 -22.52 -11.56
CA GLU A 79 -0.23 -23.70 -12.02
C GLU A 79 -0.18 -23.85 -13.55
N ALA A 80 -0.21 -22.74 -14.30
CA ALA A 80 -0.01 -22.74 -15.75
C ALA A 80 1.39 -23.25 -16.18
N ASN A 81 2.39 -23.16 -15.30
CA ASN A 81 3.76 -23.60 -15.57
C ASN A 81 4.05 -25.06 -15.20
N LYS A 82 3.03 -25.84 -14.81
CA LYS A 82 3.19 -27.28 -14.57
C LYS A 82 3.19 -28.11 -15.86
N THR A 83 2.92 -27.49 -17.01
CA THR A 83 3.21 -28.09 -18.32
C THR A 83 4.71 -28.06 -18.57
N PRO A 84 5.34 -29.19 -18.92
CA PRO A 84 6.79 -29.26 -19.07
C PRO A 84 7.19 -28.50 -20.33
N ASP A 85 7.64 -27.26 -20.15
CA ASP A 85 8.26 -26.50 -21.23
C ASP A 85 9.64 -26.00 -20.81
N ASN A 86 10.56 -26.07 -21.76
CA ASN A 86 12.00 -26.10 -21.59
C ASN A 86 12.53 -24.91 -20.75
N VAL A 87 13.07 -25.21 -19.57
CA VAL A 87 13.30 -24.26 -18.48
C VAL A 87 14.67 -23.58 -18.60
N THR A 88 14.71 -22.39 -19.18
CA THR A 88 15.79 -21.41 -18.89
C THR A 88 15.29 -19.96 -18.89
N GLY A 89 14.55 -19.53 -19.92
CA GLY A 89 14.08 -18.13 -20.02
C GLY A 89 12.90 -17.78 -19.11
N TRP A 90 11.86 -18.61 -19.09
CA TRP A 90 10.61 -18.32 -18.38
C TRP A 90 10.79 -18.13 -16.87
N THR A 91 11.67 -18.90 -16.24
CA THR A 91 11.97 -18.78 -14.80
C THR A 91 12.62 -17.45 -14.45
N VAL A 92 13.46 -16.91 -15.34
CA VAL A 92 14.08 -15.59 -15.17
C VAL A 92 13.02 -14.49 -15.26
N TRP A 93 12.13 -14.57 -16.26
CA TRP A 93 11.02 -13.62 -16.41
C TRP A 93 10.08 -13.60 -15.20
N LEU A 94 9.78 -14.75 -14.60
CA LEU A 94 8.99 -14.80 -13.37
C LEU A 94 9.69 -14.16 -12.17
N LYS A 95 11.01 -14.30 -12.04
CA LYS A 95 11.79 -13.64 -10.98
C LYS A 95 11.75 -12.12 -11.17
N VAL A 96 12.01 -11.64 -12.39
CA VAL A 96 11.95 -10.22 -12.75
C VAL A 96 10.54 -9.65 -12.52
N TYR A 97 9.49 -10.37 -12.93
CA TYR A 97 8.11 -9.96 -12.72
C TYR A 97 7.78 -9.78 -11.24
N LYS A 98 8.15 -10.75 -10.38
CA LYS A 98 7.95 -10.64 -8.92
C LYS A 98 8.69 -9.42 -8.36
N PHE A 99 9.91 -9.19 -8.83
CA PHE A 99 10.72 -8.04 -8.41
C PHE A 99 10.08 -6.70 -8.80
N ILE A 100 9.58 -6.58 -10.03
CA ILE A 100 8.87 -5.39 -10.52
C ILE A 100 7.60 -5.14 -9.70
N VAL A 101 6.79 -6.19 -9.47
CA VAL A 101 5.56 -6.07 -8.68
C VAL A 101 5.87 -5.68 -7.24
N ALA A 102 6.85 -6.32 -6.59
CA ALA A 102 7.26 -5.95 -5.24
C ALA A 102 7.73 -4.49 -5.17
N SER A 103 8.56 -4.05 -6.12
CA SER A 103 9.05 -2.67 -6.21
C SER A 103 7.92 -1.66 -6.34
N HIS A 104 6.91 -1.96 -7.18
CA HIS A 104 5.73 -1.14 -7.31
C HIS A 104 4.93 -1.06 -5.99
N VAL A 105 4.72 -2.20 -5.32
CA VAL A 105 3.98 -2.26 -4.05
C VAL A 105 4.68 -1.47 -2.96
N TYR A 106 5.97 -1.69 -2.73
CA TYR A 106 6.72 -0.96 -1.71
C TYR A 106 6.81 0.53 -2.01
N GLY A 107 6.96 0.90 -3.28
CA GLY A 107 6.89 2.30 -3.72
C GLY A 107 5.54 2.96 -3.41
N ALA A 108 4.44 2.28 -3.72
CA ALA A 108 3.09 2.78 -3.45
C ALA A 108 2.80 2.89 -1.94
N LEU A 109 3.24 1.90 -1.15
CA LEU A 109 3.16 1.93 0.31
C LEU A 109 3.95 3.09 0.89
N TRP A 110 5.16 3.32 0.41
CA TRP A 110 5.99 4.44 0.82
C TRP A 110 5.27 5.78 0.56
N TYR A 111 4.74 5.99 -0.65
CA TYR A 111 3.97 7.19 -0.98
C TYR A 111 2.76 7.39 -0.05
N TYR A 112 2.00 6.32 0.16
CA TYR A 112 0.83 6.35 1.04
C TYR A 112 1.23 6.70 2.49
N PHE A 113 2.25 6.03 3.02
CA PHE A 113 2.75 6.26 4.37
C PHE A 113 3.37 7.65 4.54
N SER A 114 3.98 8.24 3.50
CA SER A 114 4.43 9.63 3.55
C SER A 114 3.28 10.60 3.80
N ILE A 115 2.15 10.42 3.12
CA ILE A 115 0.95 11.25 3.35
C ILE A 115 0.39 11.00 4.75
N GLN A 116 0.34 9.74 5.20
CA GLN A 116 -0.10 9.41 6.56
C GLN A 116 0.78 10.09 7.62
N ARG A 117 2.10 10.05 7.43
CA ARG A 117 3.08 10.61 8.34
C ARG A 117 3.02 12.14 8.39
N GLU A 118 2.81 12.79 7.24
CA GLU A 118 2.55 14.24 7.16
C GLU A 118 1.27 14.62 7.91
N MET A 119 0.18 13.87 7.69
CA MET A 119 -1.07 14.09 8.43
C MET A 119 -0.91 13.87 9.94
N ASP A 120 -0.18 12.83 10.37
CA ASP A 120 0.08 12.59 11.80
C ASP A 120 0.84 13.76 12.43
N CYS A 121 1.81 14.34 11.70
CA CYS A 121 2.50 15.54 12.16
C CYS A 121 1.55 16.72 12.27
N TRP A 122 0.72 16.98 11.25
CA TRP A 122 -0.25 18.06 11.31
C TRP A 122 -1.24 17.89 12.46
N GLN A 123 -1.68 16.66 12.74
CA GLN A 123 -2.52 16.37 13.90
C GLN A 123 -1.78 16.62 15.22
N TYR A 124 -0.51 16.26 15.30
CA TYR A 124 0.33 16.54 16.47
C TYR A 124 0.46 18.05 16.71
N ALA A 125 0.80 18.83 15.67
CA ALA A 125 0.89 20.28 15.73
C ALA A 125 -0.45 20.92 16.15
N CYS A 126 -1.55 20.42 15.59
CA CYS A 126 -2.90 20.90 15.83
C CYS A 126 -3.34 20.72 17.30
N ARG A 127 -2.91 19.65 17.97
CA ARG A 127 -3.23 19.43 19.40
C ARG A 127 -2.62 20.49 20.33
N SER A 128 -1.53 21.11 19.90
CA SER A 128 -0.84 22.14 20.67
C SER A 128 -1.50 23.53 20.53
N GLU A 129 -2.42 23.70 19.58
CA GLU A 129 -3.08 24.97 19.30
C GLU A 129 -4.56 24.97 19.68
N LYS A 130 -4.98 25.96 20.49
CA LYS A 130 -6.33 26.02 21.08
C LYS A 130 -7.47 26.15 20.06
N GLU A 131 -7.16 26.63 18.86
CA GLU A 131 -8.14 26.89 17.80
C GLU A 131 -8.00 25.96 16.57
N CYS A 132 -7.21 24.90 16.67
CA CYS A 132 -7.03 23.95 15.58
C CYS A 132 -7.99 22.76 15.72
N GLU A 133 -9.04 22.73 14.89
CA GLU A 133 -9.95 21.59 14.80
C GLU A 133 -9.47 20.61 13.72
N ALA A 134 -9.59 19.30 13.94
CA ALA A 134 -9.15 18.29 12.97
C ALA A 134 -9.85 18.39 11.59
N SER A 135 -11.02 19.05 11.54
CA SER A 135 -11.74 19.36 10.29
C SER A 135 -11.05 20.42 9.43
N THR A 136 -10.09 21.17 9.97
CA THR A 136 -9.30 22.20 9.25
C THR A 136 -8.53 21.62 8.06
N PHE A 137 -8.21 20.32 8.10
CA PHE A 137 -7.48 19.63 7.04
C PHE A 137 -8.40 19.01 5.97
N ASP A 138 -9.71 19.25 6.01
CA ASP A 138 -10.66 18.71 5.05
C ASP A 138 -11.08 19.72 3.98
N CYS A 139 -11.05 19.32 2.72
CA CYS A 139 -11.39 20.17 1.57
C CYS A 139 -12.89 20.50 1.45
N GLY A 140 -13.75 19.95 2.32
CA GLY A 140 -15.20 20.11 2.27
C GLY A 140 -15.80 21.11 3.27
N GLY A 141 -14.98 21.68 4.17
CA GLY A 141 -15.46 22.61 5.20
C GLY A 141 -15.47 24.07 4.76
N LYS A 142 -16.47 24.84 5.20
CA LYS A 142 -16.45 26.32 5.15
C LYS A 142 -15.49 26.83 6.23
N HIS A 143 -14.19 26.65 6.02
CA HIS A 143 -13.18 27.14 6.96
C HIS A 143 -12.51 28.37 6.38
N THR A 144 -12.53 29.47 7.12
CA THR A 144 -11.60 30.58 6.95
C THR A 144 -10.20 29.98 7.05
N PHE A 145 -9.38 30.10 6.01
CA PHE A 145 -7.97 29.69 6.04
C PHE A 145 -7.26 30.46 7.17
N LYS A 146 -7.35 29.96 8.41
CA LYS A 146 -6.54 30.44 9.52
C LYS A 146 -5.09 30.10 9.21
N ASN A 147 -4.20 30.97 9.67
CA ASN A 147 -2.80 30.97 9.30
C ASN A 147 -2.14 29.61 9.59
N VAL A 148 -2.03 28.75 8.58
CA VAL A 148 -1.46 27.39 8.65
C VAL A 148 0.07 27.40 8.68
N THR A 149 0.68 28.58 8.82
CA THR A 149 2.13 28.76 8.92
C THR A 149 2.74 28.00 10.10
N PHE A 150 2.02 27.88 11.23
CA PHE A 150 2.50 27.12 12.40
C PHE A 150 2.77 25.63 12.08
N LEU A 151 2.09 25.07 11.08
CA LEU A 151 2.35 23.69 10.64
C LEU A 151 3.74 23.56 10.04
N ASN A 152 4.23 24.58 9.31
CA ASN A 152 5.57 24.54 8.76
C ASN A 152 6.64 24.63 9.85
N ASP A 153 6.31 25.27 10.98
CA ASP A 153 7.21 25.39 12.12
C ASP A 153 7.31 24.05 12.88
N VAL A 154 6.18 23.37 13.11
CA VAL A 154 6.14 22.09 13.86
C VAL A 154 6.47 20.89 12.96
N CYS A 155 6.10 20.94 11.68
CA CYS A 155 6.27 19.89 10.68
C CYS A 155 7.20 20.33 9.56
N PRO A 156 8.48 20.65 9.85
CA PRO A 156 9.39 21.19 8.85
C PRO A 156 9.78 20.10 7.85
N ILE A 157 9.46 20.33 6.58
CA ILE A 157 9.89 19.47 5.47
C ILE A 157 11.23 19.95 4.89
N ASN A 158 11.51 21.25 4.99
CA ASN A 158 12.68 21.89 4.39
C ASN A 158 13.77 22.27 5.42
N SER A 159 13.57 22.03 6.72
CA SER A 159 14.57 22.36 7.72
C SER A 159 15.49 21.16 7.99
N LEU A 160 16.79 21.43 8.13
CA LEU A 160 17.80 20.45 8.57
C LEU A 160 17.63 20.09 10.06
N ASN A 161 16.85 20.87 10.81
CA ASN A 161 16.58 20.64 12.22
C ASN A 161 15.35 19.74 12.38
N SER A 162 15.60 18.44 12.41
CA SER A 162 14.61 17.40 12.71
C SER A 162 14.11 17.41 14.17
N SER A 163 14.33 18.49 14.92
CA SER A 163 14.16 18.51 16.38
C SER A 163 12.70 18.39 16.83
N LEU A 164 11.73 18.80 16.01
CA LEU A 164 10.30 18.80 16.39
C LEU A 164 9.55 17.57 15.87
N PHE A 165 9.76 17.18 14.61
CA PHE A 165 9.17 15.98 14.04
C PHE A 165 10.07 15.36 12.97
N ASN A 166 10.44 14.10 13.18
CA ASN A 166 11.27 13.36 12.24
C ASN A 166 10.40 12.50 11.30
N PHE A 167 10.49 12.79 10.00
CA PHE A 167 9.81 12.06 8.93
C PHE A 167 10.57 10.81 8.46
N GLY A 168 11.85 10.68 8.80
CA GLY A 168 12.71 9.56 8.44
C GLY A 168 12.68 9.26 6.93
N ILE A 169 12.45 8.00 6.56
CA ILE A 169 12.41 7.53 5.16
C ILE A 169 11.32 8.18 4.31
N PHE A 170 10.33 8.82 4.94
CA PHE A 170 9.22 9.49 4.24
C PHE A 170 9.56 10.92 3.83
N LEU A 171 10.62 11.52 4.38
CA LEU A 171 11.00 12.91 4.14
C LEU A 171 11.24 13.21 2.66
N ASP A 172 11.89 12.30 1.94
CA ASP A 172 12.21 12.43 0.51
C ASP A 172 10.94 12.59 -0.36
N ALA A 173 9.85 11.90 -0.03
CA ALA A 173 8.56 12.07 -0.73
C ALA A 173 7.96 13.46 -0.52
N LEU A 174 8.15 14.02 0.68
CA LEU A 174 7.61 15.31 1.07
C LEU A 174 8.41 16.45 0.46
N GLN A 175 9.74 16.33 0.45
CA GLN A 175 10.68 17.31 -0.13
C GLN A 175 10.61 17.33 -1.65
N SER A 176 10.52 16.17 -2.29
CA SER A 176 10.36 16.08 -3.76
C SER A 176 9.02 16.63 -4.25
N GLY A 177 8.06 16.87 -3.35
CA GLY A 177 6.75 17.41 -3.68
C GLY A 177 5.82 16.42 -4.40
N ILE A 178 6.20 15.14 -4.51
CA ILE A 178 5.38 14.12 -5.19
C ILE A 178 4.03 13.93 -4.52
N THR A 179 3.93 14.13 -3.20
CA THR A 179 2.65 14.05 -2.46
C THR A 179 1.68 15.15 -2.88
N ARG A 180 2.20 16.32 -3.26
CA ARG A 180 1.42 17.52 -3.64
C ARG A 180 1.21 17.66 -5.15
N SER A 181 2.00 16.98 -5.97
CA SER A 181 1.88 17.00 -7.43
C SER A 181 0.51 16.47 -7.89
N LYS A 182 0.01 16.96 -9.03
CA LYS A 182 -1.15 16.36 -9.73
C LYS A 182 -0.74 15.43 -10.87
N ASN A 183 0.56 15.39 -11.20
CA ASN A 183 1.09 14.61 -12.31
C ASN A 183 1.22 13.13 -11.91
N PHE A 184 0.27 12.31 -12.37
CA PHE A 184 0.23 10.88 -12.02
C PHE A 184 1.44 10.09 -12.55
N PRO A 185 1.85 10.19 -13.82
CA PRO A 185 3.05 9.51 -14.31
C PRO A 185 4.29 9.79 -13.45
N GLN A 186 4.51 11.05 -13.08
CA GLN A 186 5.63 11.43 -12.22
C GLN A 186 5.58 10.72 -10.87
N LYS A 187 4.40 10.67 -10.22
CA LYS A 187 4.21 9.92 -8.97
C LYS A 187 4.51 8.44 -9.16
N LEU A 188 3.93 7.83 -10.20
CA LEU A 188 4.06 6.40 -10.45
C LEU A 188 5.54 5.99 -10.61
N PHE A 189 6.29 6.70 -11.46
CA PHE A 189 7.69 6.38 -11.71
C PHE A 189 8.59 6.68 -10.52
N GLN A 190 8.36 7.78 -9.78
CA GLN A 190 9.13 8.09 -8.58
C GLN A 190 8.91 7.06 -7.47
N CYS A 191 7.67 6.68 -7.23
CA CYS A 191 7.34 5.64 -6.25
C CYS A 191 7.96 4.30 -6.65
N PHE A 192 7.79 3.90 -7.91
CA PHE A 192 8.38 2.68 -8.44
C PHE A 192 9.90 2.66 -8.30
N TRP A 193 10.56 3.77 -8.67
CA TRP A 193 12.00 3.93 -8.54
C TRP A 193 12.48 3.83 -7.09
N TRP A 194 11.78 4.49 -6.16
CA TRP A 194 12.10 4.40 -4.73
C TRP A 194 12.01 2.96 -4.23
N GLY A 195 10.95 2.23 -4.59
CA GLY A 195 10.78 0.83 -4.20
C GLY A 195 11.84 -0.10 -4.81
N LEU A 196 12.11 0.09 -6.10
CA LEU A 196 13.13 -0.65 -6.85
C LEU A 196 14.51 -0.50 -6.20
N ARG A 197 14.94 0.74 -5.98
CA ARG A 197 16.23 1.08 -5.39
C ARG A 197 16.43 0.40 -4.03
N ASN A 198 15.44 0.49 -3.15
CA ASN A 198 15.56 -0.02 -1.79
C ASN A 198 15.45 -1.55 -1.72
N LEU A 199 14.67 -2.20 -2.59
CA LEU A 199 14.69 -3.67 -2.68
C LEU A 199 16.01 -4.18 -3.24
N SER A 200 16.55 -3.53 -4.28
CA SER A 200 17.85 -3.90 -4.88
C SER A 200 19.02 -3.76 -3.90
N SER A 201 18.92 -2.85 -2.93
CA SER A 201 19.96 -2.61 -1.92
C SER A 201 19.64 -3.20 -0.54
N PHE A 202 18.62 -4.07 -0.44
CA PHE A 202 18.16 -4.64 0.84
C PHE A 202 17.86 -3.59 1.92
N GLY A 203 17.47 -2.38 1.52
CA GLY A 203 17.15 -1.26 2.41
C GLY A 203 18.36 -0.61 3.09
N GLN A 204 19.60 -0.89 2.65
CA GLN A 204 20.81 -0.40 3.32
C GLN A 204 20.92 1.13 3.43
N SER A 205 20.32 1.86 2.48
CA SER A 205 20.30 3.33 2.48
C SER A 205 19.15 3.95 3.27
N LEU A 206 18.26 3.15 3.88
CA LEU A 206 17.11 3.66 4.63
C LEU A 206 17.55 4.18 5.99
N GLN A 207 17.37 5.48 6.20
CA GLN A 207 17.56 6.13 7.49
C GLN A 207 16.21 6.33 8.18
N THR A 208 15.91 5.47 9.14
CA THR A 208 14.63 5.50 9.85
C THR A 208 14.66 6.45 11.05
N SER A 209 13.48 6.94 11.45
CA SER A 209 13.31 7.64 12.72
C SER A 209 13.08 6.66 13.88
N THR A 210 12.78 7.19 15.07
CA THR A 210 12.36 6.38 16.23
C THR A 210 10.94 5.81 16.10
N TYR A 211 10.26 6.03 14.97
CA TYR A 211 8.91 5.56 14.74
C TYR A 211 8.86 4.05 14.46
N THR A 212 8.19 3.29 15.35
CA THR A 212 8.15 1.82 15.29
C THR A 212 7.61 1.26 13.97
N TRP A 213 6.53 1.83 13.42
CA TRP A 213 5.93 1.33 12.18
C TRP A 213 6.82 1.56 10.96
N GLU A 214 7.60 2.64 10.96
CA GLU A 214 8.62 2.89 9.94
C GLU A 214 9.73 1.84 10.00
N ASN A 215 10.22 1.52 11.21
CA ASN A 215 11.23 0.48 11.39
C ASN A 215 10.74 -0.90 10.93
N ILE A 216 9.47 -1.25 11.23
CA ILE A 216 8.85 -2.49 10.72
C ILE A 216 8.79 -2.48 9.19
N PHE A 217 8.39 -1.35 8.58
CA PHE A 217 8.32 -1.24 7.13
C PHE A 217 9.68 -1.40 6.46
N ALA A 218 10.73 -0.76 7.01
CA ALA A 218 12.10 -0.91 6.53
C ALA A 218 12.59 -2.37 6.66
N LEU A 219 12.31 -3.04 7.78
CA LEU A 219 12.63 -4.46 7.98
C LEU A 219 11.95 -5.35 6.91
N CYS A 220 10.68 -5.10 6.60
CA CYS A 220 9.97 -5.81 5.55
C CYS A 220 10.62 -5.63 4.17
N ILE A 221 11.12 -4.43 3.86
CA ILE A 221 11.87 -4.17 2.61
C ILE A 221 13.16 -5.00 2.59
N SER A 222 13.94 -4.99 3.68
CA SER A 222 15.19 -5.75 3.76
C SER A 222 14.97 -7.26 3.59
N ILE A 223 14.01 -7.84 4.33
CA ILE A 223 13.68 -9.26 4.23
C ILE A 223 13.21 -9.62 2.82
N THR A 224 12.32 -8.80 2.24
CA THR A 224 11.78 -9.08 0.90
C THR A 224 12.84 -8.93 -0.18
N GLY A 225 13.72 -7.93 -0.07
CA GLY A 225 14.88 -7.80 -0.95
C GLY A 225 15.75 -9.07 -0.90
N MET A 226 16.10 -9.55 0.29
CA MET A 226 16.91 -10.77 0.46
C MET A 226 16.23 -12.03 -0.12
N LEU A 227 14.90 -12.13 -0.04
CA LEU A 227 14.17 -13.29 -0.58
C LEU A 227 14.02 -13.27 -2.10
N LEU A 228 14.10 -12.09 -2.72
CA LEU A 228 13.91 -11.93 -4.16
C LEU A 228 15.22 -12.02 -4.96
N PHE A 229 16.37 -11.84 -4.31
CA PHE A 229 17.71 -11.93 -4.88
C PHE A 229 18.26 -13.34 -4.76
#